data_AF-A0A537VWK1-F1
#
_entry.id   AF-A0A537VWK1-F1
#
_cell.length_a   1.000
_cell.length_b   1.000
_cell.length_c   1.000
_cell.angle_alpha   90.00
_cell.angle_beta   90.00
_cell.angle_gamma   90.00
#
_symmetry.space_group_name_H-M   'P 1'
#
loop_
_entity.id
_entity.type
_entity.pdbx_description
1 polymer ?
#
loop_
_entity_poly.entity_id
_entity_poly.type
_entity_poly.pdbx_seq_one_letter_code
_entity_poly.pdbx_strand_id
1 'polypeptide(L)'
;MSVTARARRWRAASWLAPTSPALVYVGVALVVIGFAVLAFTWSKVAGTAIVALQLPYLASGGFAGLGVLVVGVLLIYIGVRRRDAWQRERRLSALVSALERRAAAGAKGDDASD
;
A
#
# COMPACT_ATOMS: atom_id res chain seq x y z
N MET A 1 28.33 35.01 10.35
CA MET A 1 27.44 34.71 9.20
C MET A 1 26.76 33.37 9.48
N SER A 2 25.51 33.41 9.95
CA SER A 2 24.74 32.25 10.41
C SER A 2 24.03 31.55 9.25
N VAL A 3 24.38 30.29 8.99
CA VAL A 3 23.68 29.41 8.04
C VAL A 3 22.70 28.52 8.83
N THR A 4 21.48 28.99 9.05
CA THR A 4 20.41 28.18 9.67
C THR A 4 19.06 28.45 9.01
N ALA A 5 18.85 27.93 7.80
CA ALA A 5 17.54 27.99 7.15
C ALA A 5 17.24 26.79 6.22
N ARG A 6 17.47 25.54 6.66
CA ARG A 6 17.12 24.37 5.83
C ARG A 6 16.61 23.13 6.58
N ALA A 7 15.78 23.29 7.60
CA ALA A 7 15.28 22.13 8.36
C ALA A 7 13.77 22.17 8.66
N ARG A 8 12.93 22.63 7.71
CA ARG A 8 11.45 22.66 7.91
C ARG A 8 10.62 21.94 6.85
N ARG A 9 11.22 21.12 5.97
CA ARG A 9 10.49 20.43 4.87
C ARG A 9 10.35 18.91 4.99
N TRP A 10 10.91 18.28 6.03
CA TRP A 10 11.06 16.81 6.07
C TRP A 10 10.16 16.08 7.09
N ARG A 11 9.26 16.78 7.80
CA ARG A 11 8.31 16.13 8.74
C ARG A 11 7.11 15.46 8.04
N ALA A 12 6.82 15.82 6.79
CA ALA A 12 5.82 15.12 5.98
C ALA A 12 6.33 13.77 5.44
N ALA A 13 7.66 13.57 5.42
CA ALA A 13 8.28 12.35 4.91
C ALA A 13 8.25 11.17 5.91
N SER A 14 7.89 11.40 7.18
CA SER A 14 7.73 10.30 8.15
C SER A 14 6.51 9.43 7.85
N TRP A 15 5.55 9.93 7.06
CA TRP A 15 4.39 9.17 6.57
C TRP A 15 4.76 8.24 5.39
N LEU A 16 5.95 8.43 4.80
CA LEU A 16 6.56 7.53 3.81
C LEU A 16 7.52 6.52 4.48
N ALA A 17 7.50 6.41 5.81
CA ALA A 17 8.29 5.40 6.50
C ALA A 17 7.92 3.98 5.97
N PRO A 18 8.90 3.14 5.59
CA PRO A 18 8.70 1.85 4.91
C PRO A 18 7.77 0.85 5.61
N THR A 19 7.55 1.04 6.91
CA THR A 19 6.71 0.20 7.79
C THR A 19 5.36 0.81 8.11
N SER A 20 5.10 2.07 7.73
CA SER A 20 3.86 2.73 8.10
C SER A 20 2.68 2.19 7.28
N PRO A 21 1.53 1.90 7.91
CA PRO A 21 0.38 1.38 7.18
C PRO A 21 -0.29 2.40 6.25
N ALA A 22 0.28 3.61 6.16
CA ALA A 22 -0.24 4.76 5.44
C ALA A 22 -0.54 4.47 3.96
N LEU A 23 0.32 3.74 3.24
CA LEU A 23 0.06 3.41 1.82
C LEU A 23 -1.23 2.63 1.61
N VAL A 24 -1.56 1.71 2.53
CA VAL A 24 -2.79 0.92 2.43
C VAL A 24 -4.00 1.78 2.77
N TYR A 25 -3.92 2.64 3.80
CA TYR A 25 -5.02 3.56 4.12
C TYR A 25 -5.27 4.58 3.01
N VAL A 26 -4.22 5.13 2.40
CA VAL A 26 -4.33 6.02 1.23
C VAL A 26 -4.95 5.28 0.04
N GLY A 27 -4.53 4.04 -0.22
CA GLY A 27 -5.11 3.21 -1.26
C GLY A 27 -6.61 2.92 -1.01
N VAL A 28 -6.98 2.57 0.22
CA VAL A 28 -8.39 2.35 0.62
C VAL A 28 -9.20 3.63 0.44
N ALA A 29 -8.68 4.79 0.88
CA ALA A 29 -9.34 6.08 0.68
C ALA A 29 -9.56 6.38 -0.81
N LEU A 30 -8.56 6.14 -1.67
CA LEU A 30 -8.68 6.30 -3.12
C LEU A 30 -9.73 5.36 -3.73
N VAL A 31 -9.83 4.12 -3.27
CA VAL A 31 -10.86 3.17 -3.72
C VAL A 31 -12.26 3.67 -3.34
N VAL A 32 -12.44 4.12 -2.09
CA VAL A 32 -13.72 4.68 -1.62
C VAL A 32 -14.11 5.91 -2.45
N ILE A 33 -13.14 6.81 -2.73
CA ILE A 33 -13.35 7.98 -3.58
C ILE A 33 -13.73 7.56 -5.01
N GLY A 34 -13.07 6.55 -5.58
CA GLY A 34 -13.39 6.02 -6.91
C GLY A 34 -14.82 5.49 -6.99
N PHE A 35 -15.27 4.73 -5.99
CA PHE A 35 -16.66 4.27 -5.89
C PHE A 35 -17.66 5.42 -5.75
N ALA A 36 -17.33 6.45 -4.98
CA ALA A 36 -18.18 7.63 -4.83
C ALA A 36 -18.35 8.39 -6.16
N VAL A 37 -17.28 8.54 -6.94
CA VAL A 37 -17.33 9.16 -8.28
C VAL A 37 -18.17 8.34 -9.25
N LEU A 38 -18.05 7.00 -9.21
CA LEU A 38 -18.89 6.11 -10.03
C LEU A 38 -20.37 6.23 -9.66
N ALA A 39 -20.70 6.21 -8.37
CA ALA A 39 -22.08 6.34 -7.89
C ALA A 39 -22.69 7.70 -8.28
N PHE A 40 -21.91 8.79 -8.16
CA PHE A 40 -22.33 10.12 -8.58
C PHE A 40 -22.58 10.19 -10.09
N THR A 41 -21.65 9.64 -10.88
CA THR A 41 -21.79 9.56 -12.35
C THR A 41 -23.05 8.78 -12.74
N TRP A 42 -23.26 7.63 -12.11
CA TRP A 42 -24.44 6.80 -12.35
C TRP A 42 -25.74 7.54 -12.03
N SER A 43 -25.79 8.27 -10.92
CA SER A 43 -26.95 9.09 -10.55
C SER A 43 -27.24 10.19 -11.57
N LYS A 44 -26.21 10.77 -12.20
CA LYS A 44 -26.37 11.77 -13.27
C LYS A 44 -26.90 11.15 -14.56
N VAL A 45 -26.38 9.99 -14.96
CA VAL A 45 -26.81 9.24 -16.16
C VAL A 45 -28.25 8.74 -16.01
N ALA A 46 -28.61 8.20 -14.84
CA ALA A 46 -29.96 7.71 -14.56
C ALA A 46 -31.03 8.83 -14.61
N GLY A 47 -30.64 10.08 -14.37
CA GLY A 47 -31.52 11.25 -14.48
C GLY A 47 -31.73 11.77 -15.91
N THR A 48 -30.95 11.31 -16.90
CA THR A 48 -31.06 11.77 -18.29
C THR A 48 -32.03 10.92 -19.13
N ALA A 49 -33.17 11.52 -19.52
CA ALA A 49 -34.18 10.88 -20.39
C ALA A 49 -33.79 10.81 -21.88
N ILE A 50 -32.77 11.56 -22.30
CA ILE A 50 -32.30 11.59 -23.70
C ILE A 50 -31.18 10.56 -23.87
N VAL A 51 -31.48 9.44 -24.52
CA VAL A 51 -30.57 8.31 -24.75
C VAL A 51 -29.28 8.73 -25.47
N ALA A 52 -29.35 9.69 -26.40
CA ALA A 52 -28.19 10.18 -27.14
C ALA A 52 -27.11 10.85 -26.25
N LEU A 53 -27.49 11.42 -25.09
CA LEU A 53 -26.53 12.00 -24.14
C LEU A 53 -25.99 10.97 -23.13
N GLN A 54 -26.58 9.78 -23.03
CA GLN A 54 -26.17 8.79 -22.03
C GLN A 54 -24.77 8.24 -22.32
N LEU A 55 -24.44 7.96 -23.58
CA LEU A 55 -23.13 7.45 -24.01
C LEU A 55 -21.94 8.37 -23.64
N PRO A 56 -21.94 9.69 -23.94
CA PRO A 56 -20.82 10.55 -23.57
C PRO A 56 -20.67 10.77 -22.05
N TYR A 57 -21.76 10.75 -21.28
CA TYR A 57 -21.69 10.82 -19.82
C TYR A 57 -21.16 9.51 -19.20
N LEU A 58 -21.60 8.36 -19.70
CA LEU A 58 -21.07 7.05 -19.31
C LEU A 58 -19.59 6.92 -19.65
N ALA A 59 -19.18 7.38 -20.84
CA ALA A 59 -17.78 7.35 -21.24
C ALA A 59 -16.93 8.24 -20.32
N SER A 60 -17.27 9.53 -20.19
CA SER A 60 -16.41 10.46 -19.44
C SER A 60 -16.37 10.17 -17.94
N GLY A 61 -17.52 9.98 -17.29
CA GLY A 61 -17.57 9.74 -15.84
C GLY A 61 -17.26 8.29 -15.45
N GLY A 62 -17.64 7.32 -16.29
CA GLY A 62 -17.35 5.90 -16.07
C GLY A 62 -15.85 5.59 -16.23
N PHE A 63 -15.21 6.07 -17.30
CA PHE A 63 -13.77 5.85 -17.48
C PHE A 63 -12.92 6.63 -16.48
N ALA A 64 -13.31 7.85 -16.10
CA ALA A 64 -12.61 8.59 -15.05
C ALA A 64 -12.73 7.88 -13.68
N GLY A 65 -13.94 7.43 -13.32
CA GLY A 65 -14.18 6.68 -12.08
C GLY A 65 -13.42 5.35 -12.04
N LEU A 66 -13.45 4.58 -13.13
CA LEU A 66 -12.67 3.35 -13.28
C LEU A 66 -11.17 3.60 -13.19
N GLY A 67 -10.66 4.66 -13.83
CA GLY A 67 -9.25 5.03 -13.77
C GLY A 67 -8.78 5.29 -12.33
N VAL A 68 -9.55 6.07 -11.56
CA VAL A 68 -9.26 6.30 -10.13
C VAL A 68 -9.28 5.00 -9.33
N LEU A 69 -10.26 4.12 -9.61
CA LEU A 69 -10.40 2.84 -8.92
C LEU A 69 -9.21 1.90 -9.20
N VAL A 70 -8.79 1.80 -10.46
CA VAL A 70 -7.61 1.02 -10.88
C VAL A 70 -6.34 1.53 -10.20
N VAL A 71 -6.14 2.85 -10.16
CA VAL A 71 -4.99 3.46 -9.48
C VAL A 71 -5.02 3.16 -7.97
N GLY A 72 -6.18 3.26 -7.33
CA GLY A 72 -6.36 2.92 -5.91
C GLY A 72 -6.00 1.47 -5.61
N VAL A 73 -6.52 0.53 -6.41
CA VAL A 73 -6.22 -0.91 -6.28
C VAL A 73 -4.73 -1.19 -6.50
N LEU A 74 -4.11 -0.56 -7.50
CA LEU A 74 -2.68 -0.75 -7.78
C LEU A 74 -1.80 -0.29 -6.61
N LEU A 75 -2.14 0.84 -5.98
CA LEU A 75 -1.42 1.32 -4.80
C LEU A 75 -1.56 0.38 -3.60
N ILE A 76 -2.75 -0.19 -3.37
CA ILE A 76 -2.97 -1.21 -2.34
C ILE A 76 -2.10 -2.43 -2.63
N TYR A 77 -2.12 -2.92 -3.88
CA TYR A 77 -1.33 -4.08 -4.29
C TYR A 77 0.17 -3.90 -4.03
N ILE A 78 0.72 -2.73 -4.40
CA ILE A 78 2.13 -2.40 -4.14
C ILE A 78 2.40 -2.34 -2.63
N GLY A 79 1.49 -1.74 -1.85
CA GLY A 79 1.58 -1.66 -0.40
C GLY A 79 1.61 -3.03 0.28
N VAL A 80 0.72 -3.95 -0.13
CA VAL A 80 0.68 -5.34 0.38
C VAL A 80 1.95 -6.08 -0.01
N ARG A 81 2.34 -6.03 -1.29
CA ARG A 81 3.52 -6.76 -1.79
C ARG A 81 4.81 -6.30 -1.12
N ARG A 82 4.93 -5.00 -0.81
CA ARG A 82 6.04 -4.47 0.00
C ARG A 82 6.03 -5.06 1.41
N ARG A 83 4.88 -5.05 2.10
CA ARG A 83 4.77 -5.64 3.46
C ARG A 83 5.15 -7.12 3.48
N ASP A 84 4.71 -7.88 2.47
CA ASP A 84 5.03 -9.30 2.37
C ASP A 84 6.52 -9.55 2.19
N ALA A 85 7.21 -8.72 1.39
CA ALA A 85 8.67 -8.80 1.25
C ALA A 85 9.37 -8.61 2.61
N TRP A 86 8.97 -7.59 3.38
CA TRP A 86 9.52 -7.34 4.72
C TRP A 86 9.24 -8.50 5.70
N GLN A 87 8.07 -9.12 5.63
CA GLN A 87 7.75 -10.26 6.49
C GLN A 87 8.56 -11.51 6.12
N ARG A 88 8.79 -11.74 4.82
CA ARG A 88 9.61 -12.89 4.34
C ARG A 88 11.04 -12.80 4.85
N GLU A 89 11.67 -11.63 4.74
CA GLU A 89 13.03 -11.39 5.24
C GLU A 89 13.13 -11.75 6.74
N ARG A 90 12.19 -11.24 7.55
CA ARG A 90 12.16 -11.50 8.99
C ARG A 90 11.98 -12.97 9.34
N ARG A 91 11.14 -13.70 8.59
CA ARG A 91 10.94 -15.13 8.79
C ARG A 91 12.21 -15.91 8.49
N LEU A 92 12.92 -15.58 7.41
CA LEU A 92 14.19 -16.22 7.06
C LEU A 92 15.26 -15.96 8.12
N SER A 93 15.43 -14.71 8.57
CA SER A 93 16.36 -14.38 9.66
C SER A 93 16.03 -15.12 10.96
N ALA A 94 14.74 -15.26 11.29
CA ALA A 94 14.31 -16.03 12.45
C ALA A 94 14.65 -17.53 12.32
N LEU A 95 14.48 -18.13 11.14
CA LEU A 95 14.87 -19.51 10.88
C LEU A 95 16.38 -19.73 10.97
N VAL A 96 17.17 -18.86 10.34
CA VAL A 96 18.64 -18.91 10.40
C VAL A 96 19.13 -18.85 11.86
N SER A 97 18.64 -17.87 12.62
CA SER A 97 19.02 -17.74 14.04
C SER A 97 18.56 -18.92 14.92
N ALA A 98 17.46 -19.61 14.57
CA ALA A 98 17.05 -20.83 15.26
C ALA A 98 17.97 -22.01 14.95
N LEU A 99 18.41 -22.14 13.70
CA LEU A 99 19.37 -23.17 13.28
C LEU A 99 20.75 -22.95 13.92
N GLU A 100 21.25 -21.71 13.96
CA GLU A 100 22.50 -21.36 14.64
C GLU A 100 22.45 -21.70 16.13
N ARG A 101 21.35 -21.37 16.82
CA ARG A 101 21.14 -21.75 18.22
C ARG A 101 21.12 -23.26 18.44
N ARG A 102 20.51 -24.02 17.53
CA ARG A 102 20.48 -25.50 17.57
C ARG A 102 21.87 -26.08 17.36
N ALA A 103 22.64 -25.55 16.40
CA ALA A 103 24.01 -25.99 16.13
C ALA A 103 24.94 -25.72 17.31
N ALA A 104 24.87 -24.53 17.92
CA ALA A 104 25.65 -24.17 19.10
C ALA A 104 25.31 -25.05 20.32
N ALA A 105 24.03 -25.40 20.51
CA ALA A 105 23.60 -26.31 21.56
C ALA A 105 24.08 -27.76 21.33
N GLY A 106 24.15 -28.19 20.06
CA GLY A 106 24.70 -29.49 19.67
C GLY A 106 26.20 -29.61 19.98
N ALA A 107 26.99 -28.61 19.58
CA ALA A 107 28.43 -28.58 19.85
C ALA A 107 28.74 -28.67 21.36
N LYS A 108 28.00 -27.91 22.18
CA LYS A 108 28.17 -27.93 23.63
C LYS A 108 27.80 -29.27 24.30
N GLY A 109 26.96 -30.09 23.65
CA GLY A 109 26.60 -31.41 24.15
C GLY A 109 27.64 -32.48 23.86
N ASP A 110 28.36 -32.35 22.75
CA ASP A 110 29.49 -33.20 22.38
C ASP A 110 30.67 -32.97 23.35
N ASP A 111 30.99 -31.69 23.61
CA ASP A 111 32.07 -31.28 24.53
C ASP A 111 31.84 -31.72 26.00
N ALA A 112 30.60 -32.06 26.38
CA ALA A 112 30.25 -32.49 27.73
C ALA A 112 30.23 -34.02 27.90
N SER A 113 30.36 -34.77 26.81
CA SER A 113 30.32 -36.24 26.80
C SER A 113 31.71 -36.89 26.68
N ASP A 114 32.75 -36.11 26.35
CA ASP A 114 34.19 -36.46 26.41
C ASP A 114 34.78 -36.13 27.80
#